data_AF-A0A812UVG8-F1
#
_entry.id   AF-A0A812UVG8-F1
#
_cell.length_a   1.000
_cell.length_b   1.000
_cell.length_c   1.000
_cell.angle_alpha   90.00
_cell.angle_beta   90.00
_cell.angle_gamma   90.00
#
_symmetry.space_group_name_H-M   'P 1'
#
loop_
_entity.id
_entity.type
_entity.pdbx_description
1 polymer ?
#
loop_
_entity_poly.entity_id
_entity_poly.type
_entity_poly.pdbx_seq_one_letter_code
_entity_poly.pdbx_strand_id
1 'polypeptide(L)'
;MLRQELRAEPGIMEEASDASVGIGCLRAVCCFGFGVAATSLLPSIKPWDGQSMIADLHFFTAESGTTLAPVTARSGPSDVALPDSSTVTTTTATSGPICSSIHCGSWFRMPRGPAVPKEPPFYWNKHIVLIGDSRMRYQYASLAYFFTYDAFPTGTNMAFLASVEQAQKGYNQWFNRTSRVLRHDMCNCFRTKPWRPTLAVEHHYYRNPEKMLAITYLQRFGTNIMQGHWKAEGTSVDQCNCLCGPNECNILQIPSRWNVTTITELASLVVGLQPDFVIFHPGWEEIASWRQEDVVQLFTEIQEARPSAQMYFKTRLLTSRENPQTFLATVNSLYADMYQKHRFAERGWHMYDVSNLTANWKVKDMNCSFMWDNFHYDLPSNNAFNKLLLRALFGVDVQ
;
A
#
# COMPACT_ATOMS: atom_id res chain seq x y z
N MET A 1 39.31 -51.77 8.33
CA MET A 1 39.28 -53.14 7.77
C MET A 1 38.42 -53.11 6.52
N LEU A 2 38.86 -53.85 5.49
CA LEU A 2 38.52 -53.77 4.06
C LEU A 2 37.05 -54.01 3.65
N ARG A 3 36.59 -53.32 2.59
CA ARG A 3 36.31 -53.82 1.21
C ARG A 3 35.76 -52.64 0.36
N GLN A 4 36.42 -52.17 -0.73
CA GLN A 4 36.40 -52.65 -2.14
C GLN A 4 34.97 -52.72 -2.73
N GLU A 5 34.63 -52.27 -3.94
CA GLU A 5 35.33 -51.69 -5.10
C GLU A 5 34.24 -51.32 -6.16
N LEU A 6 34.49 -50.32 -7.03
CA LEU A 6 34.28 -50.35 -8.51
C LEU A 6 34.07 -48.96 -9.12
N ARG A 7 35.02 -48.60 -10.01
CA ARG A 7 34.96 -47.54 -11.03
C ARG A 7 34.54 -48.17 -12.36
N ALA A 8 33.96 -47.39 -13.28
CA ALA A 8 34.41 -47.26 -14.68
C ALA A 8 33.57 -46.22 -15.46
N GLU A 9 34.25 -45.21 -16.00
CA GLU A 9 33.98 -44.54 -17.29
C GLU A 9 34.76 -45.30 -18.41
N PRO A 10 34.60 -45.10 -19.75
CA PRO A 10 34.37 -43.82 -20.46
C PRO A 10 33.59 -43.90 -21.82
N GLY A 11 33.51 -42.77 -22.56
CA GLY A 11 33.34 -42.80 -24.01
C GLY A 11 32.78 -41.54 -24.68
N ILE A 12 33.65 -40.79 -25.38
CA ILE A 12 33.37 -39.67 -26.29
C ILE A 12 33.23 -40.21 -27.72
N MET A 13 32.34 -39.65 -28.56
CA MET A 13 32.60 -39.42 -29.98
C MET A 13 31.61 -38.43 -30.63
N GLU A 14 32.18 -37.51 -31.40
CA GLU A 14 31.56 -36.52 -32.30
C GLU A 14 30.85 -37.18 -33.49
N GLU A 15 29.87 -36.49 -34.08
CA GLU A 15 29.95 -36.08 -35.50
C GLU A 15 28.90 -35.02 -35.87
N ALA A 16 29.29 -34.17 -36.81
CA ALA A 16 28.58 -32.99 -37.30
C ALA A 16 27.84 -33.26 -38.62
N SER A 17 26.80 -32.48 -38.92
CA SER A 17 26.52 -31.86 -40.24
C SER A 17 25.08 -31.36 -40.27
N ASP A 18 24.62 -30.53 -41.20
CA ASP A 18 25.09 -29.28 -41.81
C ASP A 18 23.84 -28.74 -42.56
N ALA A 19 23.90 -27.51 -43.06
CA ALA A 19 23.05 -26.95 -44.12
C ALA A 19 21.56 -26.58 -43.87
N SER A 20 21.35 -25.35 -43.40
CA SER A 20 20.87 -24.16 -44.14
C SER A 20 19.73 -24.20 -45.22
N VAL A 21 19.02 -23.06 -45.24
CA VAL A 21 18.32 -22.34 -46.34
C VAL A 21 16.82 -22.58 -46.57
N GLY A 22 16.04 -21.48 -46.57
CA GLY A 22 14.76 -21.42 -47.26
C GLY A 22 13.88 -20.20 -46.97
N ILE A 23 14.25 -19.01 -47.50
CA ILE A 23 13.36 -17.86 -47.64
C ILE A 23 12.30 -18.17 -48.72
N GLY A 24 11.02 -17.84 -48.47
CA GLY A 24 9.97 -17.95 -49.47
C GLY A 24 8.73 -17.12 -49.14
N CYS A 25 8.63 -15.96 -49.78
CA CYS A 25 7.47 -15.07 -49.78
C CYS A 25 6.60 -15.41 -51.00
N LEU A 26 5.26 -15.54 -50.86
CA LEU A 26 4.32 -15.24 -51.95
C LEU A 26 2.86 -15.16 -51.51
N ARG A 27 2.12 -14.42 -52.34
CA ARG A 27 0.86 -13.71 -52.13
C ARG A 27 -0.39 -14.56 -52.37
N ALA A 28 -1.49 -14.08 -51.76
CA ALA A 28 -2.88 -13.93 -52.22
C ALA A 28 -3.42 -14.80 -53.38
N VAL A 29 -4.68 -15.24 -53.26
CA VAL A 29 -5.83 -14.82 -54.09
C VAL A 29 -7.14 -15.49 -53.60
N CYS A 30 -8.23 -14.76 -53.83
CA CYS A 30 -9.62 -14.84 -53.38
C CYS A 30 -10.44 -16.10 -53.78
N CYS A 31 -11.60 -16.31 -53.12
CA CYS A 31 -12.98 -16.08 -53.63
C CYS A 31 -14.05 -17.17 -53.31
N PHE A 32 -15.26 -16.69 -52.94
CA PHE A 32 -16.62 -17.30 -52.90
C PHE A 32 -16.86 -18.54 -52.00
N GLY A 33 -17.98 -18.73 -51.29
CA GLY A 33 -19.30 -18.07 -51.20
C GLY A 33 -20.34 -19.08 -50.64
N PHE A 34 -21.48 -18.59 -50.12
CA PHE A 34 -22.65 -19.28 -49.51
C PHE A 34 -22.47 -19.74 -48.05
N GLY A 35 -23.31 -19.40 -47.07
CA GLY A 35 -24.66 -18.82 -47.07
C GLY A 35 -25.63 -19.77 -46.39
N VAL A 36 -25.82 -19.66 -45.06
CA VAL A 36 -27.02 -20.17 -44.37
C VAL A 36 -27.34 -19.25 -43.18
N ALA A 37 -28.59 -18.80 -43.15
CA ALA A 37 -29.16 -17.96 -42.10
C ALA A 37 -29.42 -18.76 -40.82
N ALA A 38 -29.03 -18.20 -39.67
CA ALA A 38 -29.55 -18.61 -38.37
C ALA A 38 -29.94 -17.35 -37.59
N THR A 39 -31.23 -17.08 -37.57
CA THR A 39 -31.89 -16.13 -36.67
C THR A 39 -31.76 -16.66 -35.24
N SER A 40 -30.96 -15.99 -34.41
CA SER A 40 -31.02 -16.15 -32.96
C SER A 40 -31.35 -14.81 -32.30
N LEU A 41 -32.45 -14.83 -31.55
CA LEU A 41 -32.88 -13.78 -30.65
C LEU A 41 -31.88 -13.71 -29.49
N LEU A 42 -30.99 -12.72 -29.52
CA LEU A 42 -30.20 -12.31 -28.37
C LEU A 42 -30.80 -11.01 -27.81
N PRO A 43 -31.02 -10.90 -26.49
CA PRO A 43 -31.43 -9.64 -25.89
C PRO A 43 -30.31 -8.61 -26.07
N SER A 44 -30.70 -7.42 -26.52
CA SER A 44 -29.84 -6.24 -26.62
C SER A 44 -29.21 -5.94 -25.25
N ILE A 45 -27.96 -6.38 -25.07
CA ILE A 45 -27.10 -5.87 -24.01
C ILE A 45 -26.75 -4.45 -24.44
N LYS A 46 -27.39 -3.47 -23.79
CA LYS A 46 -26.95 -2.08 -23.90
C LYS A 46 -25.49 -2.00 -23.44
N PRO A 47 -24.59 -1.35 -24.20
CA PRO A 47 -23.26 -1.06 -23.70
C PRO A 47 -23.39 -0.25 -22.40
N TRP A 48 -22.68 -0.71 -21.37
CA TRP A 48 -22.63 -0.07 -20.07
C TRP A 48 -21.90 1.26 -20.22
N ASP A 49 -22.62 2.36 -20.01
CA ASP A 49 -22.08 3.71 -20.09
C ASP A 49 -21.46 4.05 -18.73
N GLY A 50 -20.12 3.97 -18.64
CA GLY A 50 -19.35 4.22 -17.43
C GLY A 50 -19.46 5.64 -16.86
N GLN A 51 -20.34 6.48 -17.40
CA GLN A 51 -20.63 7.84 -16.89
C GLN A 51 -21.46 7.84 -15.60
N SER A 52 -22.18 6.75 -15.28
CA SER A 52 -23.01 6.70 -14.06
C SER A 52 -22.23 6.65 -12.74
N MET A 53 -20.92 6.36 -12.76
CA MET A 53 -20.07 6.45 -11.56
C MET A 53 -19.38 7.83 -11.41
N ILE A 54 -19.57 8.74 -12.37
CA ILE A 54 -18.92 10.07 -12.40
C ILE A 54 -19.86 11.18 -11.91
N ALA A 55 -21.14 10.89 -11.64
CA ALA A 55 -22.16 11.91 -11.38
C ALA A 55 -21.91 12.83 -10.16
N ASP A 56 -20.96 12.53 -9.27
CA ASP A 56 -20.61 13.41 -8.13
C ASP A 56 -19.16 13.92 -8.11
N LEU A 57 -18.41 13.79 -9.21
CA LEU A 57 -17.08 14.40 -9.38
C LEU A 57 -17.07 15.43 -10.51
N HIS A 58 -17.78 16.55 -10.29
CA HIS A 58 -17.50 17.78 -11.03
C HIS A 58 -16.11 18.30 -10.63
N PHE A 59 -15.16 18.21 -11.57
CA PHE A 59 -13.85 18.83 -11.46
C PHE A 59 -13.96 20.36 -11.55
N PHE A 60 -13.45 21.07 -10.55
CA PHE A 60 -13.05 22.47 -10.72
C PHE A 60 -11.65 22.52 -11.32
N THR A 61 -11.54 23.12 -12.51
CA THR A 61 -10.32 23.76 -12.98
C THR A 61 -10.18 25.08 -12.22
N ALA A 62 -9.21 25.19 -11.31
CA ALA A 62 -8.84 26.48 -10.75
C ALA A 62 -7.84 27.17 -11.70
N GLU A 63 -8.36 27.90 -12.68
CA GLU A 63 -7.69 29.09 -13.19
C GLU A 63 -8.09 30.26 -12.30
N SER A 64 -7.13 30.84 -11.59
CA SER A 64 -7.20 32.26 -11.25
C SER A 64 -5.79 32.78 -11.06
N GLY A 65 -5.26 33.38 -12.12
CA GLY A 65 -4.17 34.34 -12.00
C GLY A 65 -4.64 35.50 -11.13
N THR A 66 -3.91 35.74 -10.04
CA THR A 66 -3.94 37.02 -9.34
C THR A 66 -2.51 37.49 -9.20
N THR A 67 -2.19 38.51 -9.99
CA THR A 67 -0.99 39.32 -9.90
C THR A 67 -1.01 40.04 -8.55
N LEU A 68 -0.14 39.65 -7.62
CA LEU A 68 0.11 40.43 -6.40
C LEU A 68 1.42 41.21 -6.56
N ALA A 69 1.32 42.50 -6.30
CA ALA A 69 2.39 43.50 -6.29
C ALA A 69 3.49 43.17 -5.26
N PRO A 70 4.71 43.72 -5.42
CA PRO A 70 5.87 43.31 -4.63
C PRO A 70 5.77 43.84 -3.20
N VAL A 71 5.75 42.93 -2.23
CA VAL A 71 5.97 43.26 -0.82
C VAL A 71 7.47 43.27 -0.55
N THR A 72 7.93 44.42 -0.09
CA THR A 72 9.30 44.72 0.32
C THR A 72 9.80 43.74 1.39
N ALA A 73 10.93 43.09 1.09
CA ALA A 73 11.65 42.23 2.01
C ALA A 73 12.19 43.05 3.19
N ARG A 74 11.72 42.73 4.41
CA ARG A 74 12.44 43.04 5.66
C ARG A 74 13.25 41.81 6.04
N SER A 75 14.56 41.95 5.96
CA SER A 75 15.55 41.01 6.47
C SER A 75 15.51 40.95 7.99
N GLY A 76 15.38 39.74 8.52
CA GLY A 76 15.60 39.41 9.93
C GLY A 76 16.15 37.98 10.01
N PRO A 77 17.27 37.75 10.72
CA PRO A 77 17.92 36.44 10.75
C PRO A 77 17.29 35.58 11.84
N SER A 78 17.05 34.30 11.56
CA SER A 78 16.80 33.31 12.60
C SER A 78 17.24 31.93 12.09
N ASP A 79 18.55 31.71 12.18
CA ASP A 79 19.13 30.38 12.19
C ASP A 79 18.70 29.68 13.49
N VAL A 80 17.79 28.72 13.39
CA VAL A 80 17.52 27.76 14.47
C VAL A 80 18.50 26.61 14.30
N ALA A 81 19.63 26.71 14.99
CA ALA A 81 20.59 25.62 15.14
C ALA A 81 19.96 24.45 15.91
N LEU A 82 20.07 23.25 15.36
CA LEU A 82 19.80 21.99 16.06
C LEU A 82 20.84 21.81 17.18
N PRO A 83 20.47 21.32 18.38
CA PRO A 83 21.43 21.12 19.45
C PRO A 83 22.34 19.93 19.16
N ASP A 84 23.64 20.20 19.17
CA ASP A 84 24.70 19.20 19.28
C ASP A 84 24.66 18.57 20.68
N SER A 85 24.53 17.25 20.73
CA SER A 85 24.64 16.45 21.94
C SER A 85 25.84 15.52 21.82
N SER A 86 26.97 15.95 22.37
CA SER A 86 28.15 15.13 22.60
C SER A 86 28.21 14.67 24.05
N THR A 87 28.02 13.37 24.27
CA THR A 87 28.68 12.62 25.36
C THR A 87 28.57 11.13 25.03
N VAL A 88 29.64 10.57 24.45
CA VAL A 88 29.78 9.13 24.20
C VAL A 88 30.44 8.53 25.44
N THR A 89 29.67 7.84 26.26
CA THR A 89 30.21 6.95 27.29
C THR A 89 30.40 5.57 26.66
N THR A 90 31.66 5.18 26.45
CA THR A 90 32.02 3.89 25.86
C THR A 90 31.90 2.79 26.92
N THR A 91 30.71 2.18 27.03
CA THR A 91 30.53 0.91 27.75
C THR A 91 30.80 -0.24 26.78
N THR A 92 31.83 -1.03 27.06
CA THR A 92 32.15 -2.30 26.40
C THR A 92 31.02 -3.30 26.64
N ALA A 93 30.11 -3.42 25.67
CA ALA A 93 29.00 -4.36 25.73
C ALA A 93 29.42 -5.73 25.19
N THR A 94 29.41 -6.73 26.07
CA THR A 94 29.33 -8.15 25.71
C THR A 94 28.09 -8.39 24.85
N SER A 95 28.27 -9.05 23.71
CA SER A 95 27.23 -9.42 22.74
C SER A 95 26.25 -10.46 23.30
N GLY A 96 25.34 -10.03 24.18
CA GLY A 96 24.12 -10.78 24.49
C GLY A 96 23.07 -10.56 23.39
N PRO A 97 22.10 -11.48 23.21
CA PRO A 97 21.01 -11.26 22.27
C PRO A 97 20.27 -9.97 22.66
N ILE A 98 20.09 -9.08 21.68
CA ILE A 98 19.58 -7.70 21.81
C ILE A 98 18.13 -7.66 22.38
N CYS A 99 17.48 -8.82 22.55
CA CYS A 99 16.16 -9.01 23.18
C CYS A 99 16.18 -9.83 24.49
N SER A 100 17.32 -9.94 25.18
CA SER A 100 17.46 -10.82 26.36
C SER A 100 16.60 -10.45 27.57
N SER A 101 16.01 -9.25 27.63
CA SER A 101 14.97 -8.92 28.61
C SER A 101 13.61 -8.83 27.91
N ILE A 102 12.93 -9.97 27.82
CA ILE A 102 11.52 -10.05 27.43
C ILE A 102 10.69 -9.38 28.55
N HIS A 103 10.61 -8.06 28.54
CA HIS A 103 9.62 -7.33 29.34
C HIS A 103 8.31 -7.31 28.57
N CYS A 104 7.51 -8.35 28.78
CA CYS A 104 6.14 -8.39 28.29
C CYS A 104 5.29 -7.39 29.09
N GLY A 105 4.59 -6.47 28.41
CA GLY A 105 3.46 -5.75 29.02
C GLY A 105 3.31 -4.25 28.75
N SER A 106 4.19 -3.58 28.01
CA SER A 106 3.95 -2.18 27.64
C SER A 106 2.93 -2.10 26.50
N TRP A 107 1.66 -2.05 26.87
CA TRP A 107 0.60 -1.72 25.93
C TRP A 107 0.68 -0.24 25.60
N PHE A 108 0.89 0.11 24.33
CA PHE A 108 0.53 1.45 23.88
C PHE A 108 -0.99 1.47 23.73
N ARG A 109 -1.68 1.98 24.75
CA ARG A 109 -3.14 2.14 24.73
C ARG A 109 -3.47 3.59 24.44
N MET A 110 -4.39 3.80 23.51
CA MET A 110 -5.13 5.05 23.50
C MET A 110 -5.83 5.20 24.86
N PRO A 111 -5.79 6.39 25.49
CA PRO A 111 -6.46 6.59 26.76
C PRO A 111 -7.95 6.21 26.61
N ARG A 112 -8.56 5.69 27.69
CA ARG A 112 -10.03 5.66 27.75
C ARG A 112 -10.47 7.09 27.52
N GLY A 113 -11.16 7.33 26.39
CA GLY A 113 -11.12 8.63 25.72
C GLY A 113 -11.38 9.80 26.66
N PRO A 114 -10.71 10.95 26.46
CA PRO A 114 -11.06 12.17 27.17
C PRO A 114 -12.55 12.47 26.95
N ALA A 115 -13.12 13.35 27.79
CA ALA A 115 -14.48 13.81 27.59
C ALA A 115 -14.67 14.20 26.11
N VAL A 116 -15.67 13.62 25.45
CA VAL A 116 -15.94 13.87 24.04
C VAL A 116 -16.05 15.38 23.86
N PRO A 117 -15.26 16.01 22.97
CA PRO A 117 -15.38 17.44 22.69
C PRO A 117 -16.83 17.78 22.35
N LYS A 118 -17.29 18.98 22.70
CA LYS A 118 -18.66 19.42 22.34
C LYS A 118 -18.92 19.32 20.84
N GLU A 119 -17.88 19.58 20.05
CA GLU A 119 -17.86 19.43 18.60
C GLU A 119 -16.63 18.59 18.23
N PRO A 120 -16.76 17.25 18.22
CA PRO A 120 -15.64 16.40 17.89
C PRO A 120 -15.28 16.57 16.41
N PRO A 121 -13.98 16.54 16.05
CA PRO A 121 -13.60 16.52 14.64
C PRO A 121 -14.17 15.27 13.95
N PHE A 122 -14.38 15.34 12.62
CA PHE A 122 -14.99 14.26 11.83
C PHE A 122 -14.28 12.89 11.97
N TYR A 123 -13.00 12.90 12.35
CA TYR A 123 -12.14 11.73 12.53
C TYR A 123 -12.10 11.20 13.97
N TRP A 124 -12.85 11.80 14.90
CA TRP A 124 -12.79 11.45 16.32
C TRP A 124 -13.26 10.02 16.58
N ASN A 125 -12.46 9.26 17.36
CA ASN A 125 -12.71 7.87 17.71
C ASN A 125 -12.87 6.97 16.47
N LYS A 126 -12.01 7.19 15.46
CA LYS A 126 -12.00 6.40 14.22
C LYS A 126 -10.76 5.55 14.10
N HIS A 127 -10.91 4.39 13.46
CA HIS A 127 -9.80 3.53 13.07
C HIS A 127 -9.85 3.19 11.58
N ILE A 128 -8.82 3.64 10.86
CA ILE A 128 -8.60 3.35 9.44
C ILE A 128 -7.57 2.23 9.32
N VAL A 129 -7.95 1.11 8.70
CA VAL A 129 -7.03 -0.01 8.41
C VAL A 129 -6.76 -0.05 6.91
N LEU A 130 -5.48 0.10 6.54
CA LEU A 130 -5.00 0.03 5.17
C LEU A 130 -4.24 -1.29 4.99
N ILE A 131 -4.61 -2.07 3.98
CA ILE A 131 -3.99 -3.35 3.65
C ILE A 131 -3.46 -3.26 2.23
N GLY A 132 -2.20 -3.61 2.01
CA GLY A 132 -1.66 -3.67 0.66
C GLY A 132 -0.14 -3.64 0.57
N ASP A 133 0.36 -3.38 -0.62
CA ASP A 133 1.79 -3.40 -0.90
C ASP A 133 2.52 -2.08 -0.48
N SER A 134 3.77 -1.91 -0.94
CA SER A 134 4.56 -0.70 -0.69
C SER A 134 3.98 0.58 -1.29
N ARG A 135 3.04 0.52 -2.24
CA ARG A 135 2.31 1.72 -2.73
C ARG A 135 1.34 2.23 -1.66
N MET A 136 0.71 1.33 -0.91
CA MET A 136 -0.16 1.70 0.20
C MET A 136 0.63 2.31 1.37
N ARG A 137 1.86 1.84 1.59
CA ARG A 137 2.75 2.38 2.63
C ARG A 137 3.01 3.89 2.51
N TYR A 138 3.28 4.38 1.30
CA TYR A 138 3.57 5.80 1.10
C TYR A 138 2.32 6.66 1.25
N GLN A 139 1.16 6.13 0.85
CA GLN A 139 -0.12 6.76 1.15
C GLN A 139 -0.35 6.83 2.67
N TYR A 140 -0.09 5.73 3.40
CA TYR A 140 -0.15 5.70 4.86
C TYR A 140 0.76 6.76 5.51
N ALA A 141 2.02 6.85 5.08
CA ALA A 141 2.97 7.79 5.66
C ALA A 141 2.53 9.26 5.48
N SER A 142 2.01 9.60 4.29
CA SER A 142 1.41 10.93 4.03
C SER A 142 0.16 11.18 4.89
N LEU A 143 -0.70 10.18 5.06
CA LEU A 143 -1.93 10.29 5.85
C LEU A 143 -1.62 10.47 7.35
N ALA A 144 -0.72 9.66 7.89
CA ALA A 144 -0.25 9.77 9.27
C ALA A 144 0.43 11.13 9.53
N TYR A 145 1.16 11.67 8.55
CA TYR A 145 1.72 13.02 8.63
C TYR A 145 0.61 14.07 8.74
N PHE A 146 -0.41 14.01 7.88
CA PHE A 146 -1.57 14.91 7.94
C PHE A 146 -2.21 14.91 9.32
N PHE A 147 -2.46 13.74 9.91
CA PHE A 147 -3.03 13.68 11.25
C PHE A 147 -2.04 14.05 12.37
N THR A 148 -0.75 14.12 12.10
CA THR A 148 0.24 14.61 13.08
C THR A 148 0.34 16.13 13.08
N TYR A 149 0.19 16.76 11.90
CA TYR A 149 0.53 18.18 11.70
C TYR A 149 -0.60 19.04 11.14
N ASP A 150 -1.78 18.46 10.89
CA ASP A 150 -2.94 19.12 10.28
C ASP A 150 -2.67 19.73 8.90
N ALA A 151 -1.66 19.21 8.20
CA ALA A 151 -1.27 19.62 6.86
C ALA A 151 -0.62 18.45 6.11
N PHE A 152 -0.86 18.38 4.80
CA PHE A 152 -0.14 17.42 3.97
C PHE A 152 1.35 17.78 3.87
N PRO A 153 2.25 16.78 3.84
CA PRO A 153 3.67 17.04 3.74
C PRO A 153 4.01 17.63 2.36
N THR A 154 4.80 18.70 2.34
CA THR A 154 5.28 19.37 1.13
C THR A 154 6.79 19.58 1.17
N GLY A 155 7.38 19.84 -0.01
CA GLY A 155 8.81 20.12 -0.14
C GLY A 155 9.72 18.88 -0.16
N THR A 156 10.96 19.10 -0.60
CA THR A 156 11.98 18.06 -0.80
C THR A 156 12.41 17.39 0.51
N ASN A 157 12.40 18.12 1.62
CA ASN A 157 12.75 17.59 2.94
C ASN A 157 11.78 16.53 3.46
N MET A 158 10.55 16.49 2.93
CA MET A 158 9.54 15.49 3.27
C MET A 158 9.34 14.43 2.20
N ALA A 159 10.01 14.56 1.05
CA ALA A 159 9.87 13.62 -0.07
C ALA A 159 10.28 12.18 0.32
N PHE A 160 11.13 12.02 1.35
CA PHE A 160 11.44 10.71 1.92
C PHE A 160 10.19 9.96 2.43
N LEU A 161 9.10 10.63 2.82
CA LEU A 161 7.83 9.96 3.18
C LEU A 161 7.24 9.17 2.02
N ALA A 162 7.57 9.57 0.79
CA ALA A 162 7.22 8.85 -0.41
C ALA A 162 8.36 7.95 -0.90
N SER A 163 9.62 8.15 -0.54
CA SER A 163 10.73 7.36 -1.10
C SER A 163 11.80 6.95 -0.09
N VAL A 164 11.99 5.63 0.04
CA VAL A 164 13.12 5.03 0.79
C VAL A 164 14.47 5.43 0.19
N GLU A 165 14.56 5.53 -1.14
CA GLU A 165 15.82 5.93 -1.79
C GLU A 165 16.14 7.40 -1.59
N GLN A 166 15.14 8.26 -1.44
CA GLN A 166 15.37 9.65 -1.07
C GLN A 166 15.83 9.80 0.39
N ALA A 167 15.72 8.75 1.21
CA ALA A 167 16.45 8.70 2.49
C ALA A 167 17.95 8.40 2.30
N GLN A 168 18.40 8.07 1.08
CA GLN A 168 19.79 7.88 0.61
C GLN A 168 20.64 6.87 1.38
N LYS A 169 20.05 6.17 2.36
CA LYS A 169 20.80 5.40 3.34
C LYS A 169 20.11 4.09 3.76
N GLY A 170 19.22 3.60 2.90
CA GLY A 170 18.53 2.31 3.02
C GLY A 170 17.33 2.29 3.99
N TYR A 171 16.67 1.14 4.06
CA TYR A 171 15.40 0.97 4.78
C TYR A 171 15.48 1.31 6.27
N ASN A 172 16.53 0.88 6.99
CA ASN A 172 16.63 1.15 8.43
C ASN A 172 16.62 2.66 8.72
N GLN A 173 17.32 3.43 7.91
CA GLN A 173 17.39 4.88 8.08
C GLN A 173 16.09 5.56 7.65
N TRP A 174 15.44 5.01 6.62
CA TRP A 174 14.11 5.45 6.24
C TRP A 174 13.11 5.26 7.39
N PHE A 175 13.03 4.06 7.97
CA PHE A 175 12.16 3.79 9.11
C PHE A 175 12.49 4.67 10.32
N ASN A 176 13.77 4.84 10.66
CA ASN A 176 14.16 5.73 11.76
C ASN A 176 13.75 7.19 11.50
N ARG A 177 13.85 7.65 10.25
CA ARG A 177 13.43 9.00 9.88
C ARG A 177 11.91 9.15 9.87
N THR A 178 11.17 8.17 9.36
CA THR A 178 9.70 8.20 9.37
C THR A 178 9.16 8.15 10.79
N SER A 179 9.66 7.27 11.66
CA SER A 179 9.23 7.20 13.07
C SER A 179 9.54 8.48 13.86
N ARG A 180 10.61 9.23 13.51
CA ARG A 180 10.90 10.54 14.12
C ARG A 180 9.93 11.63 13.69
N VAL A 181 9.54 11.64 12.42
CA VAL A 181 8.61 12.63 11.87
C VAL A 181 7.16 12.29 12.24
N LEU A 182 6.80 11.02 12.27
CA LEU A 182 5.47 10.56 12.63
C LEU A 182 5.44 10.22 14.13
N ARG A 183 5.29 11.25 14.97
CA ARG A 183 5.42 11.16 16.45
C ARG A 183 4.61 10.05 17.13
N HIS A 184 3.52 9.61 16.49
CA HIS A 184 2.60 8.60 17.02
C HIS A 184 2.65 7.27 16.25
N ASP A 185 3.59 7.12 15.31
CA ASP A 185 3.76 5.90 14.51
C ASP A 185 4.68 4.90 15.20
N MET A 186 4.21 3.66 15.29
CA MET A 186 5.01 2.53 15.75
C MET A 186 5.18 1.55 14.59
N CYS A 187 6.42 1.13 14.32
CA CYS A 187 6.78 0.31 13.17
C CYS A 187 7.18 -1.11 13.63
N ASN A 188 6.34 -2.12 13.40
CA ASN A 188 6.77 -3.51 13.47
C ASN A 188 7.45 -3.86 12.14
N CYS A 189 8.74 -3.52 12.04
CA CYS A 189 9.42 -3.43 10.75
C CYS A 189 10.80 -4.09 10.75
N PHE A 190 11.02 -4.95 9.76
CA PHE A 190 12.27 -5.64 9.53
C PHE A 190 12.41 -6.03 8.06
N ARG A 191 13.63 -5.91 7.54
CA ARG A 191 14.00 -6.46 6.24
C ARG A 191 15.36 -7.14 6.32
N THR A 192 15.43 -8.35 5.77
CA THR A 192 16.71 -9.05 5.62
C THR A 192 17.61 -8.35 4.61
N LYS A 193 18.92 -8.52 4.81
CA LYS A 193 19.93 -8.28 3.77
C LYS A 193 20.60 -9.63 3.45
N PRO A 194 20.49 -10.16 2.22
CA PRO A 194 19.77 -9.61 1.05
C PRO A 194 18.24 -9.60 1.22
N TRP A 195 17.54 -8.76 0.45
CA TRP A 195 16.09 -8.61 0.52
C TRP A 195 15.37 -9.91 0.13
N ARG A 196 14.45 -10.35 0.99
CA ARG A 196 13.58 -11.51 0.77
C ARG A 196 12.15 -11.14 1.18
N PRO A 197 11.18 -11.05 0.25
CA PRO A 197 9.80 -10.68 0.56
C PRO A 197 9.16 -11.54 1.64
N THR A 198 9.43 -12.85 1.62
CA THR A 198 8.90 -13.84 2.58
C THR A 198 9.42 -13.67 4.00
N LEU A 199 10.51 -12.91 4.18
CA LEU A 199 11.14 -12.66 5.48
C LEU A 199 11.04 -11.19 5.90
N ALA A 200 10.35 -10.36 5.10
CA ALA A 200 10.12 -8.97 5.42
C ALA A 200 8.85 -8.83 6.27
N VAL A 201 8.91 -7.94 7.26
CA VAL A 201 7.76 -7.56 8.09
C VAL A 201 7.69 -6.04 8.09
N GLU A 202 6.51 -5.49 7.87
CA GLU A 202 6.33 -4.04 7.75
C GLU A 202 4.90 -3.65 8.10
N HIS A 203 4.59 -3.64 9.39
CA HIS A 203 3.29 -3.19 9.89
C HIS A 203 3.46 -1.90 10.66
N HIS A 204 2.61 -0.92 10.37
CA HIS A 204 2.66 0.37 11.05
C HIS A 204 1.37 0.59 11.84
N TYR A 205 1.52 1.15 13.03
CA TYR A 205 0.45 1.41 13.98
C TYR A 205 0.55 2.86 14.46
N TYR A 206 -0.17 3.75 13.78
CA TYR A 206 -0.31 5.15 14.18
C TYR A 206 -1.46 5.30 15.17
N ARG A 207 -1.21 5.93 16.31
CA ARG A 207 -2.19 6.09 17.39
C ARG A 207 -2.06 7.48 18.02
N ASN A 208 -2.90 8.42 17.60
CA ASN A 208 -2.86 9.81 18.08
C ASN A 208 -3.89 10.03 19.21
N PRO A 209 -3.49 10.00 20.50
CA PRO A 209 -4.40 10.11 21.63
C PRO A 209 -5.09 11.47 21.73
N GLU A 210 -4.49 12.53 21.20
CA GLU A 210 -5.05 13.89 21.20
C GLU A 210 -6.22 14.00 20.22
N LYS A 211 -6.15 13.27 19.11
CA LYS A 211 -7.16 13.26 18.04
C LYS A 211 -8.13 12.08 18.13
N MET A 212 -7.90 11.17 19.08
CA MET A 212 -8.61 9.90 19.20
C MET A 212 -8.71 9.13 17.86
N LEU A 213 -7.62 9.15 17.08
CA LEU A 213 -7.56 8.53 15.76
C LEU A 213 -6.50 7.43 15.74
N ALA A 214 -6.85 6.31 15.12
CA ALA A 214 -5.95 5.22 14.82
C ALA A 214 -5.84 5.01 13.30
N ILE A 215 -4.63 4.74 12.84
CA ILE A 215 -4.37 4.27 11.47
C ILE A 215 -3.48 3.05 11.58
N THR A 216 -3.84 1.95 10.93
CA THR A 216 -2.99 0.77 10.86
C THR A 216 -2.73 0.44 9.40
N TYR A 217 -1.46 0.21 9.08
CA TYR A 217 -1.05 -0.32 7.79
C TYR A 217 -0.53 -1.74 7.95
N LEU A 218 -1.14 -2.66 7.21
CA LEU A 218 -0.74 -4.06 7.12
C LEU A 218 -0.13 -4.32 5.73
N GLN A 219 1.20 -4.41 5.68
CA GLN A 219 1.91 -4.82 4.47
C GLN A 219 1.51 -6.24 4.06
N ARG A 220 1.10 -6.40 2.81
CA ARG A 220 0.93 -7.70 2.16
C ARG A 220 1.61 -7.68 0.79
N PHE A 221 2.42 -8.71 0.50
CA PHE A 221 3.10 -8.88 -0.78
C PHE A 221 2.52 -10.11 -1.47
N GLY A 222 1.51 -9.92 -2.33
CA GLY A 222 0.86 -11.02 -3.03
C GLY A 222 0.34 -12.13 -2.10
N THR A 223 0.72 -13.38 -2.40
CA THR A 223 0.35 -14.59 -1.63
C THR A 223 1.32 -14.92 -0.49
N ASN A 224 2.31 -14.08 -0.22
CA ASN A 224 3.27 -14.32 0.85
C ASN A 224 2.59 -14.33 2.23
N ILE A 225 3.15 -15.13 3.13
CA ILE A 225 2.78 -15.16 4.55
C ILE A 225 2.95 -13.74 5.12
N MET A 226 1.90 -13.22 5.74
CA MET A 226 2.02 -12.04 6.58
C MET A 226 2.29 -12.51 8.01
N GLN A 227 3.18 -11.81 8.70
CA GLN A 227 3.53 -12.16 10.06
C GLN A 227 3.87 -10.89 10.83
N GLY A 228 3.59 -10.88 12.12
CA GLY A 228 3.96 -9.77 12.98
C GLY A 228 4.39 -10.22 14.35
N HIS A 229 5.16 -9.34 14.99
CA HIS A 229 5.73 -9.56 16.31
C HIS A 229 5.00 -8.73 17.36
N TRP A 230 4.18 -7.77 16.93
CA TRP A 230 3.30 -7.01 17.80
C TRP A 230 1.86 -7.39 17.51
N LYS A 231 1.08 -7.61 18.56
CA LYS A 231 -0.36 -7.90 18.41
C LYS A 231 -1.12 -6.63 18.71
N ALA A 232 -1.90 -6.14 17.75
CA ALA A 232 -2.78 -5.01 17.97
C ALA A 232 -4.21 -5.49 18.18
N GLU A 233 -4.89 -4.89 19.15
CA GLU A 233 -6.29 -5.16 19.47
C GLU A 233 -7.01 -3.81 19.62
N GLY A 234 -7.91 -3.50 18.69
CA GLY A 234 -8.53 -2.19 18.62
C GLY A 234 -7.49 -1.08 18.45
N THR A 235 -7.55 -0.15 19.40
CA THR A 235 -6.63 0.97 19.52
C THR A 235 -5.39 0.68 20.36
N SER A 236 -5.25 -0.54 20.89
CA SER A 236 -4.14 -0.94 21.75
C SER A 236 -3.12 -1.78 20.98
N VAL A 237 -1.83 -1.60 21.27
CA VAL A 237 -0.75 -2.40 20.67
C VAL A 237 0.05 -3.07 21.78
N ASP A 238 0.11 -4.39 21.74
CA ASP A 238 0.97 -5.21 22.56
C ASP A 238 2.36 -5.31 21.92
N GLN A 239 3.34 -4.61 22.50
CA GLN A 239 4.74 -4.60 22.06
C GLN A 239 5.59 -5.71 22.70
N CYS A 240 4.97 -6.73 23.31
CA CYS A 240 5.70 -7.88 23.84
C CYS A 240 6.71 -8.45 22.82
N ASN A 241 7.86 -8.91 23.33
CA ASN A 241 8.97 -9.55 22.60
C ASN A 241 9.92 -8.63 21.82
N CYS A 242 9.62 -7.35 21.61
CA CYS A 242 10.62 -6.41 21.05
C CYS A 242 10.23 -4.95 21.23
N LEU A 243 10.85 -4.28 22.21
CA LEU A 243 10.86 -2.81 22.35
C LEU A 243 11.87 -2.13 21.40
N CYS A 244 12.49 -2.93 20.55
CA CYS A 244 13.52 -2.51 19.63
C CYS A 244 12.97 -1.53 18.59
N GLY A 245 13.78 -0.54 18.23
CA GLY A 245 13.49 0.32 17.11
C GLY A 245 13.47 -0.45 15.78
N PRO A 246 13.03 0.19 14.68
CA PRO A 246 12.96 -0.46 13.37
C PRO A 246 14.29 -1.09 12.94
N ASN A 247 14.27 -2.37 12.55
CA ASN A 247 15.46 -3.19 12.23
C ASN A 247 16.53 -3.32 13.32
N GLU A 248 16.25 -2.92 14.56
CA GLU A 248 17.22 -3.11 15.66
C GLU A 248 17.23 -4.55 16.16
N CYS A 249 16.13 -5.28 15.95
CA CYS A 249 16.11 -6.71 16.18
C CYS A 249 15.95 -7.51 14.91
N ASN A 250 16.74 -8.58 14.87
CA ASN A 250 16.55 -9.64 13.93
C ASN A 250 15.29 -10.42 14.32
N ILE A 251 14.14 -9.92 13.87
CA ILE A 251 12.86 -10.54 14.20
C ILE A 251 12.77 -11.98 13.69
N LEU A 252 13.63 -12.42 12.76
CA LEU A 252 13.67 -13.83 12.34
C LEU A 252 14.14 -14.77 13.46
N GLN A 253 14.80 -14.24 14.47
CA GLN A 253 15.20 -14.99 15.66
C GLN A 253 14.13 -14.93 16.76
N ILE A 254 13.06 -14.16 16.55
CA ILE A 254 11.97 -13.98 17.49
C ILE A 254 10.74 -14.68 16.90
N PRO A 255 10.07 -15.58 17.63
CA PRO A 255 8.83 -16.16 17.15
C PRO A 255 7.80 -15.07 16.85
N SER A 256 7.19 -15.13 15.67
CA SER A 256 6.07 -14.25 15.34
C SER A 256 4.90 -14.50 16.31
N ARG A 257 4.20 -13.43 16.66
CA ARG A 257 3.03 -13.47 17.54
C ARG A 257 1.77 -13.88 16.80
N TRP A 258 1.76 -13.62 15.51
CA TRP A 258 0.71 -14.02 14.60
C TRP A 258 1.29 -14.22 13.21
N ASN A 259 0.71 -15.18 12.51
CA ASN A 259 0.96 -15.45 11.09
C ASN A 259 -0.40 -15.52 10.41
N VAL A 260 -0.46 -15.04 9.18
CA VAL A 260 -1.64 -15.08 8.33
C VAL A 260 -1.21 -15.75 7.03
N THR A 261 -1.79 -16.91 6.79
CA THR A 261 -1.58 -17.75 5.61
C THR A 261 -2.85 -17.89 4.78
N THR A 262 -4.02 -17.61 5.37
CA THR A 262 -5.32 -17.69 4.72
C THR A 262 -6.06 -16.34 4.74
N ILE A 263 -7.11 -16.23 3.93
CA ILE A 263 -7.99 -15.05 3.96
C ILE A 263 -8.77 -14.95 5.27
N THR A 264 -9.21 -16.08 5.83
CA THR A 264 -9.90 -16.11 7.12
C THR A 264 -9.03 -15.63 8.27
N GLU A 265 -7.75 -16.01 8.28
CA GLU A 265 -6.80 -15.49 9.26
C GLU A 265 -6.56 -13.99 9.08
N LEU A 266 -6.54 -13.49 7.83
CA LEU A 266 -6.44 -12.05 7.57
C LEU A 266 -7.68 -11.31 8.09
N ALA A 267 -8.88 -11.83 7.79
CA ALA A 267 -10.13 -11.24 8.25
C ALA A 267 -10.18 -11.19 9.78
N SER A 268 -9.82 -12.29 10.45
CA SER A 268 -9.75 -12.36 11.92
C SER A 268 -8.76 -11.34 12.51
N LEU A 269 -7.56 -11.21 11.92
CA LEU A 269 -6.59 -10.19 12.31
C LEU A 269 -7.18 -8.78 12.19
N VAL A 270 -7.81 -8.47 11.06
CA VAL A 270 -8.41 -7.14 10.78
C VAL A 270 -9.58 -6.87 11.72
N VAL A 271 -10.45 -7.84 11.98
CA VAL A 271 -11.55 -7.73 12.96
C VAL A 271 -11.02 -7.41 14.35
N GLY A 272 -9.91 -8.05 14.76
CA GLY A 272 -9.23 -7.79 16.02
C GLY A 272 -8.77 -6.34 16.18
N LEU A 273 -8.47 -5.65 15.07
CA LEU A 273 -8.14 -4.22 15.06
C LEU A 273 -9.34 -3.30 15.30
N GLN A 274 -10.57 -3.83 15.31
CA GLN A 274 -11.82 -3.06 15.45
C GLN A 274 -11.90 -1.84 14.50
N PRO A 275 -11.76 -2.02 13.18
CA PRO A 275 -11.80 -0.92 12.21
C PRO A 275 -13.18 -0.27 12.16
N ASP A 276 -13.18 1.02 11.79
CA ASP A 276 -14.34 1.72 11.20
C ASP A 276 -14.27 1.67 9.67
N PHE A 277 -13.06 1.74 9.12
CA PHE A 277 -12.81 1.74 7.68
C PHE A 277 -11.72 0.74 7.34
N VAL A 278 -11.96 -0.09 6.32
CA VAL A 278 -10.97 -1.03 5.78
C VAL A 278 -10.73 -0.67 4.32
N ILE A 279 -9.50 -0.31 4.00
CA ILE A 279 -9.05 0.01 2.64
C ILE A 279 -8.11 -1.11 2.20
N PHE A 280 -8.54 -1.91 1.24
CA PHE A 280 -7.76 -3.00 0.70
C PHE A 280 -7.23 -2.64 -0.70
N HIS A 281 -5.92 -2.76 -0.88
CA HIS A 281 -5.27 -2.69 -2.18
C HIS A 281 -4.55 -4.03 -2.46
N PRO A 282 -4.89 -4.73 -3.55
CA PRO A 282 -4.26 -6.01 -3.89
C PRO A 282 -2.77 -5.90 -4.28
N GLY A 283 -2.28 -4.67 -4.48
CA GLY A 283 -0.89 -4.41 -4.82
C GLY A 283 -0.60 -4.53 -6.32
N TRP A 284 0.67 -4.51 -6.70
CA TRP A 284 1.08 -4.43 -8.10
C TRP A 284 0.96 -5.74 -8.89
N GLU A 285 1.06 -6.90 -8.23
CA GLU A 285 0.89 -8.24 -8.83
C GLU A 285 -0.57 -8.69 -8.90
N GLU A 286 -1.52 -7.76 -8.76
CA GLU A 286 -2.95 -8.02 -8.57
C GLU A 286 -3.55 -9.11 -9.48
N ILE A 287 -3.23 -9.09 -10.77
CA ILE A 287 -3.77 -10.04 -11.76
C ILE A 287 -3.23 -11.47 -11.54
N ALA A 288 -2.04 -11.61 -10.96
CA ALA A 288 -1.40 -12.91 -10.74
C ALA A 288 -1.52 -13.42 -9.30
N SER A 289 -1.70 -12.52 -8.33
CA SER A 289 -1.55 -12.83 -6.90
C SER A 289 -2.86 -12.86 -6.11
N TRP A 290 -3.96 -12.34 -6.67
CA TRP A 290 -5.26 -12.30 -6.01
C TRP A 290 -6.38 -12.77 -6.90
N ARG A 291 -7.28 -13.56 -6.31
CA ARG A 291 -8.56 -13.89 -6.92
C ARG A 291 -9.62 -12.91 -6.40
N GLN A 292 -10.58 -12.54 -7.24
CA GLN A 292 -11.72 -11.71 -6.81
C GLN A 292 -12.44 -12.35 -5.61
N GLU A 293 -12.51 -13.68 -5.58
CA GLU A 293 -13.10 -14.47 -4.52
C GLU A 293 -12.41 -14.27 -3.17
N ASP A 294 -11.09 -14.03 -3.15
CA ASP A 294 -10.34 -13.79 -1.91
C ASP A 294 -10.70 -12.43 -1.30
N VAL A 295 -10.95 -11.40 -2.14
CA VAL A 295 -11.41 -10.08 -1.70
C VAL A 295 -12.83 -10.16 -1.15
N VAL A 296 -13.70 -10.89 -1.85
CA VAL A 296 -15.09 -11.09 -1.45
C VAL A 296 -15.17 -11.83 -0.13
N GLN A 297 -14.36 -12.88 0.03
CA GLN A 297 -14.27 -13.60 1.29
C GLN A 297 -13.79 -12.68 2.42
N LEU A 298 -12.69 -11.94 2.20
CA LEU A 298 -12.13 -11.00 3.18
C LEU A 298 -13.17 -9.99 3.66
N PHE A 299 -13.84 -9.30 2.73
CA PHE A 299 -14.83 -8.28 3.07
C PHE A 299 -16.07 -8.87 3.71
N THR A 300 -16.53 -10.05 3.27
CA THR A 300 -17.69 -10.73 3.88
C THR A 300 -17.42 -11.06 5.33
N GLU A 301 -16.30 -11.73 5.62
CA GLU A 301 -15.97 -12.16 6.98
C GLU A 301 -15.75 -10.96 7.92
N ILE A 302 -15.11 -9.89 7.45
CA ILE A 302 -14.99 -8.66 8.25
C ILE A 302 -16.35 -8.02 8.48
N GLN A 303 -17.19 -7.87 7.44
CA GLN A 303 -18.50 -7.22 7.56
C GLN A 303 -19.44 -8.00 8.50
N GLU A 304 -19.44 -9.33 8.44
CA GLU A 304 -20.27 -10.17 9.32
C GLU A 304 -19.85 -10.01 10.79
N ALA A 305 -18.55 -9.97 11.07
CA ALA A 305 -18.04 -9.78 12.43
C ALA A 305 -18.08 -8.31 12.91
N ARG A 306 -18.06 -7.35 11.97
CA ARG A 306 -18.05 -5.90 12.21
C ARG A 306 -19.03 -5.19 11.27
N PRO A 307 -20.35 -5.30 11.48
CA PRO A 307 -21.36 -4.76 10.55
C PRO A 307 -21.30 -3.25 10.34
N SER A 308 -20.69 -2.50 11.26
CA SER A 308 -20.52 -1.04 11.15
C SER A 308 -19.28 -0.61 10.37
N ALA A 309 -18.35 -1.54 10.09
CA ALA A 309 -17.15 -1.20 9.35
C ALA A 309 -17.49 -1.01 7.86
N GLN A 310 -16.87 -0.02 7.22
CA GLN A 310 -17.02 0.25 5.79
C GLN A 310 -15.84 -0.31 5.01
N MET A 311 -16.13 -0.99 3.90
CA MET A 311 -15.14 -1.68 3.08
C MET A 311 -14.87 -0.91 1.79
N TYR A 312 -13.59 -0.62 1.52
CA TYR A 312 -13.14 0.08 0.33
C TYR A 312 -12.12 -0.78 -0.42
N PHE A 313 -12.45 -1.17 -1.64
CA PHE A 313 -11.49 -1.77 -2.56
C PHE A 313 -10.78 -0.66 -3.33
N LYS A 314 -9.48 -0.47 -3.10
CA LYS A 314 -8.64 0.46 -3.83
C LYS A 314 -8.12 -0.22 -5.10
N THR A 315 -8.52 0.31 -6.25
CA THR A 315 -8.15 -0.22 -7.56
C THR A 315 -6.65 -0.07 -7.84
N ARG A 316 -6.17 -0.74 -8.90
CA ARG A 316 -4.78 -0.72 -9.33
C ARG A 316 -4.32 0.70 -9.63
N LEU A 317 -3.05 1.00 -9.34
CA LEU A 317 -2.43 2.21 -9.85
C LEU A 317 -1.70 1.91 -11.16
N LEU A 318 -1.87 2.79 -12.14
CA LEU A 318 -1.11 2.76 -13.39
C LEU A 318 0.39 2.91 -13.11
N THR A 319 1.26 2.35 -13.95
CA THR A 319 2.72 2.53 -13.87
C THR A 319 3.25 3.44 -14.98
N SER A 320 4.47 3.96 -14.83
CA SER A 320 5.01 4.90 -15.83
C SER A 320 5.18 4.26 -17.21
N ARG A 321 5.25 2.93 -17.29
CA ARG A 321 5.44 2.18 -18.54
C ARG A 321 4.15 1.80 -19.25
N GLU A 322 3.01 1.90 -18.57
CA GLU A 322 1.73 1.46 -19.14
C GLU A 322 1.04 2.54 -19.96
N ASN A 323 0.44 2.16 -21.08
CA ASN A 323 -0.43 3.06 -21.83
C ASN A 323 -1.76 3.26 -21.06
N PRO A 324 -2.21 4.51 -20.79
CA PRO A 324 -3.44 4.77 -20.05
C PRO A 324 -4.69 4.11 -20.65
N GLN A 325 -4.84 4.12 -21.96
CA GLN A 325 -6.02 3.58 -22.64
C GLN A 325 -6.06 2.05 -22.52
N THR A 326 -4.95 1.36 -22.81
CA THR A 326 -4.87 -0.10 -22.65
C THR A 326 -5.01 -0.53 -21.20
N PHE A 327 -4.42 0.22 -20.27
CA PHE A 327 -4.56 -0.01 -18.83
C PHE A 327 -6.03 0.07 -18.43
N LEU A 328 -6.72 1.17 -18.74
CA LEU A 328 -8.14 1.37 -18.40
C LEU A 328 -9.04 0.32 -19.04
N ALA A 329 -8.83 -0.02 -20.31
CA ALA A 329 -9.61 -1.07 -20.96
C ALA A 329 -9.52 -2.41 -20.20
N THR A 330 -8.33 -2.74 -19.70
CA THR A 330 -8.09 -3.99 -18.95
C THR A 330 -8.69 -3.93 -17.55
N VAL A 331 -8.36 -2.89 -16.77
CA VAL A 331 -8.75 -2.82 -15.36
C VAL A 331 -10.22 -2.47 -15.19
N ASN A 332 -10.80 -1.62 -16.05
CA ASN A 332 -12.22 -1.30 -15.96
C ASN A 332 -13.08 -2.52 -16.27
N SER A 333 -12.68 -3.36 -17.23
CA SER A 333 -13.37 -4.62 -17.50
C SER A 333 -13.33 -5.54 -16.26
N LEU A 334 -12.14 -5.72 -15.67
CA LEU A 334 -11.96 -6.55 -14.48
C LEU A 334 -12.77 -6.05 -13.27
N TYR A 335 -12.76 -4.76 -13.00
CA TYR A 335 -13.46 -4.20 -11.84
C TYR A 335 -14.95 -4.01 -12.06
N ALA A 336 -15.39 -3.75 -13.29
CA ALA A 336 -16.82 -3.75 -13.61
C ALA A 336 -17.40 -5.16 -13.43
N ASP A 337 -16.71 -6.19 -13.91
CA ASP A 337 -17.08 -7.58 -13.66
C ASP A 337 -17.11 -7.87 -12.15
N MET A 338 -16.04 -7.56 -11.41
CA MET A 338 -16.00 -7.76 -9.95
C MET A 338 -17.16 -7.05 -9.23
N TYR A 339 -17.42 -5.80 -9.58
CA TYR A 339 -18.47 -4.97 -8.97
C TYR A 339 -19.87 -5.56 -9.22
N GLN A 340 -20.15 -5.99 -10.45
CA GLN A 340 -21.44 -6.56 -10.84
C GLN A 340 -21.61 -7.99 -10.31
N LYS A 341 -20.66 -8.88 -10.62
CA LYS A 341 -20.68 -10.31 -10.24
C LYS A 341 -20.82 -10.50 -8.74
N HIS A 342 -20.17 -9.66 -7.94
CA HIS A 342 -20.18 -9.78 -6.48
C HIS A 342 -21.13 -8.79 -5.78
N ARG A 343 -21.95 -8.04 -6.55
CA ARG A 343 -22.99 -7.14 -6.04
C ARG A 343 -22.45 -6.14 -5.00
N PHE A 344 -21.33 -5.48 -5.30
CA PHE A 344 -20.62 -4.58 -4.38
C PHE A 344 -21.55 -3.52 -3.77
N ALA A 345 -22.35 -2.85 -4.61
CA ALA A 345 -23.29 -1.81 -4.16
C ALA A 345 -24.29 -2.33 -3.12
N GLU A 346 -24.83 -3.52 -3.34
CA GLU A 346 -25.88 -4.10 -2.50
C GLU A 346 -25.33 -4.58 -1.15
N ARG A 347 -24.03 -4.86 -1.10
CA ARG A 347 -23.30 -5.18 0.13
C ARG A 347 -22.82 -3.93 0.89
N GLY A 348 -23.06 -2.73 0.34
CA GLY A 348 -22.53 -1.48 0.90
C GLY A 348 -21.01 -1.37 0.80
N TRP A 349 -20.38 -2.08 -0.15
CA TRP A 349 -18.94 -2.00 -0.39
C TRP A 349 -18.62 -0.92 -1.41
N HIS A 350 -17.47 -0.27 -1.23
CA HIS A 350 -17.07 0.89 -2.02
C HIS A 350 -15.88 0.57 -2.93
N MET A 351 -15.91 1.14 -4.13
CA MET A 351 -14.78 1.15 -5.04
C MET A 351 -14.04 2.48 -4.91
N TYR A 352 -12.80 2.44 -4.44
CA TYR A 352 -11.91 3.61 -4.42
C TYR A 352 -11.09 3.60 -5.72
N ASP A 353 -11.67 4.22 -6.76
CA ASP A 353 -11.17 4.14 -8.14
C ASP A 353 -9.97 5.06 -8.42
N VAL A 354 -8.80 4.63 -7.96
CA VAL A 354 -7.52 5.29 -8.26
C VAL A 354 -6.97 4.91 -9.65
N SER A 355 -7.46 3.85 -10.28
CA SER A 355 -7.11 3.47 -11.66
C SER A 355 -7.49 4.57 -12.63
N ASN A 356 -8.76 5.01 -12.62
CA ASN A 356 -9.20 6.08 -13.49
C ASN A 356 -8.49 7.41 -13.19
N LEU A 357 -8.28 7.72 -11.90
CA LEU A 357 -7.54 8.90 -11.49
C LEU A 357 -6.12 8.93 -12.07
N THR A 358 -5.35 7.85 -11.87
CA THR A 358 -3.96 7.78 -12.30
C THR A 358 -3.79 7.72 -13.81
N ALA A 359 -4.73 7.09 -14.53
CA ALA A 359 -4.76 7.11 -15.99
C ALA A 359 -5.05 8.52 -16.52
N ASN A 360 -6.03 9.22 -15.93
CA ASN A 360 -6.37 10.59 -16.33
C ASN A 360 -5.21 11.57 -16.08
N TRP A 361 -4.51 11.43 -14.95
CA TRP A 361 -3.31 12.23 -14.68
C TRP A 361 -2.26 12.07 -15.77
N LYS A 362 -2.02 10.82 -16.20
CA LYS A 362 -1.05 10.55 -17.27
C LYS A 362 -1.49 11.06 -18.63
N VAL A 363 -2.78 10.94 -18.98
CA VAL A 363 -3.32 11.47 -20.25
C VAL A 363 -3.19 12.98 -20.32
N LYS A 364 -3.43 13.67 -19.21
CA LYS A 364 -3.42 15.14 -19.13
C LYS A 364 -2.03 15.72 -18.88
N ASP A 365 -0.99 14.89 -18.84
CA ASP A 365 0.37 15.27 -18.42
C ASP A 365 0.37 16.12 -17.14
N MET A 366 -0.54 15.78 -16.22
CA MET A 366 -0.60 16.45 -14.92
C MET A 366 0.64 16.03 -14.13
N ASN A 367 1.20 16.94 -13.34
CA ASN A 367 2.40 16.81 -12.49
C ASN A 367 2.49 15.59 -11.53
N CYS A 368 1.62 14.58 -11.65
CA CYS A 368 1.73 13.31 -10.96
C CYS A 368 2.94 12.56 -11.49
N SER A 369 4.04 12.71 -10.76
CA SER A 369 5.31 12.11 -11.12
C SER A 369 5.44 10.75 -10.47
N PHE A 370 6.01 9.82 -11.23
CA PHE A 370 6.50 8.57 -10.68
C PHE A 370 7.80 8.81 -9.94
N MET A 371 8.08 7.97 -8.96
CA MET A 371 9.40 7.87 -8.37
C MET A 371 10.39 7.23 -9.33
N TRP A 372 11.66 7.18 -8.90
CA TRP A 372 12.80 6.56 -9.58
C TRP A 372 12.51 5.15 -10.12
N ASP A 373 11.69 4.36 -9.42
CA ASP A 373 11.39 2.97 -9.80
C ASP A 373 10.26 2.83 -10.82
N ASN A 374 9.61 3.92 -11.24
CA ASN A 374 8.50 3.90 -12.19
C ASN A 374 7.21 3.19 -11.72
N PHE A 375 7.16 2.74 -10.47
CA PHE A 375 6.03 2.01 -9.89
C PHE A 375 5.31 2.78 -8.79
N HIS A 376 6.07 3.50 -7.97
CA HIS A 376 5.50 4.28 -6.89
C HIS A 376 5.30 5.73 -7.31
N TYR A 377 4.34 6.37 -6.66
CA TYR A 377 3.94 7.74 -6.91
C TYR A 377 4.61 8.71 -5.95
N ASP A 378 5.01 9.88 -6.42
CA ASP A 378 5.63 10.90 -5.58
C ASP A 378 4.73 11.39 -4.42
N LEU A 379 5.29 12.28 -3.59
CA LEU A 379 4.58 12.79 -2.42
C LEU A 379 3.32 13.59 -2.78
N PRO A 380 3.33 14.54 -3.75
CA PRO A 380 2.11 15.21 -4.21
C PRO A 380 0.99 14.26 -4.63
N SER A 381 1.32 13.19 -5.37
CA SER A 381 0.35 12.18 -5.80
C SER A 381 -0.26 11.42 -4.62
N ASN A 382 0.56 11.03 -3.62
CA ASN A 382 0.05 10.39 -2.40
C ASN A 382 -0.84 11.34 -1.57
N ASN A 383 -0.51 12.63 -1.51
CA ASN A 383 -1.35 13.62 -0.88
C ASN A 383 -2.71 13.71 -1.60
N ALA A 384 -2.71 13.74 -2.94
CA ALA A 384 -3.95 13.75 -3.73
C ALA A 384 -4.80 12.48 -3.52
N PHE A 385 -4.18 11.29 -3.43
CA PHE A 385 -4.88 10.08 -3.03
C PHE A 385 -5.55 10.25 -1.66
N ASN A 386 -4.82 10.77 -0.68
CA ASN A 386 -5.36 10.96 0.67
C ASN A 386 -6.49 11.99 0.75
N LYS A 387 -6.45 13.07 -0.05
CA LYS A 387 -7.57 14.02 -0.14
C LYS A 387 -8.85 13.33 -0.62
N LEU A 388 -8.76 12.53 -1.69
CA LEU A 388 -9.88 11.75 -2.21
C LEU A 388 -10.36 10.71 -1.21
N LEU A 389 -9.44 10.04 -0.51
CA LEU A 389 -9.78 9.08 0.52
C LEU A 389 -10.55 9.76 1.67
N LEU A 390 -10.05 10.87 2.21
CA LEU A 390 -10.71 11.58 3.31
C LEU A 390 -12.10 12.09 2.93
N ARG A 391 -12.29 12.56 1.69
CA ARG A 391 -13.61 12.88 1.15
C ARG A 391 -14.52 11.65 1.12
N ALA A 392 -14.01 10.51 0.68
CA ALA A 392 -14.78 9.27 0.61
C ALA A 392 -15.14 8.68 1.99
N LEU A 393 -14.25 8.80 2.98
CA LEU A 393 -14.46 8.25 4.33
C LEU A 393 -15.35 9.16 5.20
N PHE A 394 -15.23 10.48 5.03
CA PHE A 394 -15.80 11.45 5.98
C PHE A 394 -16.67 12.53 5.34
N GLY A 395 -16.76 12.59 4.01
CA GLY A 395 -17.51 13.64 3.30
C GLY A 395 -16.86 15.03 3.40
N VAL A 396 -15.55 15.10 3.68
CA VAL A 396 -14.84 16.37 3.86
C VAL A 396 -13.83 16.61 2.76
N ASP A 397 -13.82 17.84 2.22
CA ASP A 397 -12.79 18.31 1.32
C ASP A 397 -11.67 18.98 2.14
N VAL A 398 -10.51 18.34 2.18
CA VAL A 398 -9.30 18.86 2.84
C VAL A 398 -8.41 19.58 1.84
N GLN A 399 -8.00 20.81 2.16
CA GLN A 399 -7.20 21.66 1.28
C GLN A 399 -5.72 21.26 1.23
#